data_AF-A0A0N8TSR4-F1
#
_entry.id   AF-A0A0N8TSR4-F1
#
_cell.length_a   1.000
_cell.length_b   1.000
_cell.length_c   1.000
_cell.angle_alpha   90.00
_cell.angle_beta   90.00
_cell.angle_gamma   90.00
#
_symmetry.space_group_name_H-M   'P 1'
#
loop_
_entity.id
_entity.type
_entity.pdbx_description
1 polymer ?
#
loop_
_entity_poly.entity_id
_entity_poly.type
_entity_poly.pdbx_seq_one_letter_code
_entity_poly.pdbx_strand_id
1 'polypeptide(L)'
;MLNQLVFNNGEISDNFASVLLSHDDFNQVTVLQVYKHYELVVCSCVEVLDPDDKTLVGKELFKLVENNRLSADELIAFLRGDEINADNELYEFESCAWFEWRSTTNDWVSAPFDTLFEHAEKNIELLNQLKD
;
A
#
# COMPACT_ATOMS: atom_id res chain seq x y z
N MET A 1 17.29 3.99 9.96
CA MET A 1 16.71 2.63 10.00
C MET A 1 15.20 2.83 10.11
N LEU A 2 14.47 2.74 8.99
CA LEU A 2 13.00 2.66 8.98
C LEU A 2 12.57 1.27 9.49
N ASN A 3 12.96 0.95 10.71
CA ASN A 3 12.60 -0.32 11.32
C ASN A 3 11.15 -0.21 11.77
N GLN A 4 10.28 -0.94 11.06
CA GLN A 4 8.96 -1.37 11.50
C GLN A 4 7.95 -0.24 11.72
N LEU A 5 7.35 0.20 10.61
CA LEU A 5 6.05 0.84 10.61
C LEU A 5 4.99 -0.27 10.55
N VAL A 6 4.93 -1.02 11.66
CA VAL A 6 3.90 -2.01 11.98
C VAL A 6 2.66 -1.21 12.35
N PHE A 7 1.52 -1.45 11.69
CA PHE A 7 0.29 -0.77 12.05
C PHE A 7 -0.22 -1.31 13.40
N ASN A 8 -1.02 -0.55 14.15
CA ASN A 8 -1.39 -0.86 15.54
C ASN A 8 -2.09 -2.22 15.77
N ASN A 9 -2.50 -2.91 14.70
CA ASN A 9 -3.12 -4.24 14.68
C ASN A 9 -2.26 -5.34 14.00
N GLY A 10 -1.04 -5.03 13.54
CA GLY A 10 -0.17 -5.93 12.79
C GLY A 10 -0.56 -6.10 11.32
N GLU A 11 -1.31 -5.15 10.76
CA GLU A 11 -1.58 -5.05 9.31
C GLU A 11 -0.59 -4.12 8.62
N ILE A 12 -0.59 -4.07 7.28
CA ILE A 12 0.16 -3.17 6.41
C ILE A 12 -0.76 -2.68 5.29
N SER A 13 -0.85 -1.36 5.03
CA SER A 13 -1.62 -0.84 3.87
C SER A 13 -0.87 -1.03 2.55
N ASP A 14 -1.63 -1.23 1.47
CA ASP A 14 -1.18 -1.36 0.09
C ASP A 14 -0.34 -0.19 -0.39
N ASN A 15 -0.84 1.03 -0.19
CA ASN A 15 -0.19 2.26 -0.58
C ASN A 15 1.16 2.39 0.15
N PHE A 16 1.18 2.10 1.44
CA PHE A 16 2.42 2.14 2.21
C PHE A 16 3.41 1.05 1.78
N ALA A 17 2.94 -0.19 1.55
CA ALA A 17 3.78 -1.28 1.06
C ALA A 17 4.40 -0.96 -0.31
N SER A 18 3.60 -0.38 -1.21
CA SER A 18 4.02 0.07 -2.53
C SER A 18 5.15 1.12 -2.45
N VAL A 19 5.02 2.11 -1.56
CA VAL A 19 6.07 3.10 -1.28
C VAL A 19 7.35 2.44 -0.75
N LEU A 20 7.24 1.51 0.21
CA LEU A 20 8.40 0.79 0.76
C LEU A 20 9.14 -0.04 -0.29
N LEU A 21 8.39 -0.66 -1.19
CA LEU A 21 8.91 -1.46 -2.30
C LEU A 21 9.42 -0.62 -3.47
N SER A 22 9.31 0.71 -3.38
CA SER A 22 9.75 1.66 -4.41
C SER A 22 8.95 1.56 -5.69
N HIS A 23 7.67 1.24 -5.61
CA HIS A 23 6.84 1.29 -6.81
C HIS A 23 6.68 2.75 -7.26
N ASP A 24 7.01 3.01 -8.52
CA ASP A 24 6.98 4.29 -9.20
C ASP A 24 6.28 4.25 -10.57
N ASP A 25 5.68 3.11 -10.94
CA ASP A 25 4.90 2.90 -12.15
C ASP A 25 3.66 2.04 -11.86
N PHE A 26 2.49 2.42 -12.41
CA PHE A 26 1.22 1.73 -12.16
C PHE A 26 1.17 0.27 -12.68
N ASN A 27 2.08 -0.14 -13.56
CA ASN A 27 2.19 -1.51 -14.06
C ASN A 27 3.07 -2.41 -13.19
N GLN A 28 3.72 -1.86 -12.16
CA GLN A 28 4.60 -2.65 -11.31
C GLN A 28 3.80 -3.62 -10.44
N VAL A 29 4.35 -4.83 -10.33
CA VAL A 29 3.81 -5.88 -9.48
C VAL A 29 4.95 -6.56 -8.74
N THR A 30 4.83 -6.66 -7.42
CA THR A 30 5.80 -7.35 -6.57
C THR A 30 5.13 -8.51 -5.86
N VAL A 31 5.73 -9.70 -5.96
CA VAL A 31 5.28 -10.89 -5.23
C VAL A 31 5.78 -10.81 -3.79
N LEU A 32 4.83 -10.83 -2.85
CA LEU A 32 5.10 -10.76 -1.41
C LEU A 32 5.17 -12.14 -0.77
N GLN A 33 4.30 -13.05 -1.22
CA GLN A 33 4.20 -14.39 -0.67
C GLN A 33 3.70 -15.36 -1.74
N VAL A 34 4.20 -16.61 -1.69
CA VAL A 34 3.72 -17.71 -2.54
C VAL A 34 3.14 -18.80 -1.65
N TYR A 35 1.96 -19.29 -2.00
CA TYR A 35 1.33 -20.41 -1.31
C TYR A 35 0.59 -21.32 -2.31
N LYS A 36 1.04 -22.58 -2.42
CA LYS A 36 0.56 -23.54 -3.44
C LYS A 36 0.71 -22.96 -4.85
N HIS A 37 -0.39 -22.79 -5.58
CA HIS A 37 -0.43 -22.24 -6.95
C HIS A 37 -0.88 -20.77 -6.96
N TYR A 38 -0.69 -20.06 -5.85
CA TYR A 38 -1.16 -18.69 -5.65
C TYR A 38 -0.04 -17.78 -5.20
N GLU A 39 -0.09 -16.54 -5.67
CA GLU A 39 0.81 -15.45 -5.31
C GLU A 39 0.00 -14.33 -4.67
N LEU A 40 0.44 -13.89 -3.49
CA LEU A 40 0.04 -12.61 -2.91
C LEU A 40 0.96 -11.57 -3.50
N VAL A 41 0.38 -10.56 -4.14
CA VAL A 41 1.12 -9.48 -4.76
C VAL A 41 0.63 -8.14 -4.27
N VAL A 42 1.51 -7.14 -4.41
CA VAL A 42 1.11 -5.73 -4.41
C VAL A 42 1.27 -5.21 -5.83
N CYS A 43 0.24 -4.53 -6.31
CA CYS A 43 0.13 -4.00 -7.65
C CYS A 43 0.11 -2.47 -7.59
N SER A 44 0.59 -1.86 -8.69
CA SER A 44 0.57 -0.41 -8.91
C SER A 44 1.43 0.40 -7.94
N CYS A 45 1.45 1.71 -8.15
CA CYS A 45 2.13 2.69 -7.34
C CYS A 45 1.12 3.70 -6.77
N VAL A 46 1.54 4.37 -5.69
CA VAL A 46 0.80 5.49 -5.12
C VAL A 46 1.20 6.77 -5.82
N GLU A 47 0.22 7.50 -6.32
CA GLU A 47 0.38 8.85 -6.87
C GLU A 47 -0.53 9.81 -6.13
N VAL A 48 0.04 10.91 -5.64
CA VAL A 48 -0.67 11.91 -4.85
C VAL A 48 -0.40 13.28 -5.42
N LEU A 49 -1.46 13.99 -5.76
CA LEU A 49 -1.41 15.40 -6.09
C LEU A 49 -1.34 16.21 -4.80
N ASP A 50 -0.28 17.00 -4.65
CA ASP A 50 -0.10 17.88 -3.51
C ASP A 50 -0.80 19.24 -3.70
N PRO A 51 -0.90 20.09 -2.64
CA PRO A 51 -1.61 21.36 -2.70
C PRO A 51 -1.00 22.40 -3.65
N ASP A 52 0.22 22.16 -4.16
CA ASP A 52 0.90 23.01 -5.14
C ASP A 52 0.79 22.45 -6.58
N ASP A 53 -0.20 21.58 -6.82
CA ASP A 53 -0.43 20.87 -8.08
C ASP A 53 0.77 20.01 -8.52
N LYS A 54 1.55 19.51 -7.56
CA LYS A 54 2.68 18.61 -7.85
C LYS A 54 2.31 17.17 -7.53
N THR A 55 2.40 16.31 -8.54
CA THR A 55 2.30 14.85 -8.35
C THR A 55 3.54 14.30 -7.67
N LEU A 56 3.34 13.59 -6.57
CA LEU A 56 4.34 12.81 -5.84
C LEU A 56 4.05 11.32 -6.03
N VAL A 57 5.06 10.57 -6.45
CA VAL A 57 4.92 9.14 -6.77
C VAL A 57 5.80 8.31 -5.84
N GLY A 58 5.23 7.24 -5.27
CA GLY A 58 5.98 6.25 -4.50
C GLY A 58 6.87 6.88 -3.42
N LYS A 59 8.19 6.67 -3.50
CA LYS A 59 9.14 7.20 -2.51
C LYS A 59 9.20 8.74 -2.46
N GLU A 60 8.70 9.44 -3.47
CA GLU A 60 8.64 10.91 -3.44
C GLU A 60 7.73 11.44 -2.33
N LEU A 61 6.78 10.63 -1.86
CA LEU A 61 5.91 10.96 -0.73
C LEU A 61 6.69 11.25 0.55
N PHE A 62 7.88 10.67 0.74
CA PHE A 62 8.75 10.99 1.88
C PHE A 62 9.24 12.44 1.88
N LYS A 63 9.23 13.13 0.73
CA LYS A 63 9.54 14.57 0.64
C LYS A 63 8.57 15.42 1.45
N LEU A 64 7.33 14.96 1.68
CA LEU A 64 6.36 15.65 2.53
C LEU A 64 6.85 15.71 3.98
N VAL A 65 7.50 14.64 4.45
CA VAL A 65 8.10 14.57 5.78
C VAL A 65 9.39 15.39 5.83
N GLU A 66 10.26 15.23 4.83
CA GLU A 66 11.53 15.97 4.76
C GLU A 66 11.32 17.49 4.72
N ASN A 67 10.24 17.95 4.08
CA ASN A 67 9.87 19.36 3.99
C ASN A 67 8.99 19.85 5.15
N ASN A 68 8.77 19.03 6.18
CA ASN A 68 7.90 19.32 7.33
C ASN A 68 6.45 19.70 6.94
N ARG A 69 5.93 19.14 5.84
CA ARG A 69 4.50 19.27 5.48
C ARG A 69 3.63 18.31 6.27
N LEU A 70 4.15 17.12 6.54
CA LEU A 70 3.54 16.10 7.38
C LEU A 70 4.62 15.55 8.33
N SER A 71 4.22 15.10 9.51
CA SER A 71 5.03 14.18 10.31
C SER A 71 5.04 12.78 9.68
N ALA A 72 5.97 11.92 10.12
CA ALA A 72 6.01 10.54 9.65
C ALA A 72 4.72 9.78 9.97
N ASP A 73 4.17 9.97 11.17
CA ASP A 73 2.92 9.33 11.61
C ASP A 73 1.73 9.82 10.77
N GLU A 74 1.69 11.11 10.44
CA GLU A 74 0.67 11.68 9.56
C GLU A 74 0.78 11.09 8.15
N LEU A 75 1.97 11.00 7.56
CA LEU A 75 2.13 10.37 6.25
C LEU A 75 1.67 8.90 6.24
N ILE A 76 1.95 8.15 7.32
CA ILE A 76 1.50 6.76 7.42
C ILE A 76 -0.02 6.69 7.49
N ALA A 77 -0.64 7.53 8.34
CA ALA A 77 -2.10 7.62 8.44
C ALA A 77 -2.73 8.00 7.08
N PHE A 78 -2.15 8.97 6.37
CA PHE A 78 -2.57 9.35 5.02
C PHE A 78 -2.61 8.16 4.06
N LEU A 79 -1.51 7.40 4.00
CA LEU A 79 -1.35 6.25 3.12
C LEU A 79 -2.25 5.05 3.51
N ARG A 80 -2.99 5.15 4.61
CA ARG A 80 -4.06 4.18 4.94
C ARG A 80 -5.44 4.65 4.49
N GLY A 81 -5.56 5.91 4.08
CA GLY A 81 -6.85 6.58 3.94
C GLY A 81 -7.46 7.04 5.27
N ASP A 82 -6.66 7.14 6.35
CA ASP A 82 -7.15 7.71 7.61
C ASP A 82 -7.32 9.23 7.48
N GLU A 83 -8.32 9.80 8.16
CA GLU A 83 -8.44 11.24 8.35
C GLU A 83 -7.35 11.71 9.33
N ILE A 84 -6.43 12.55 8.86
CA ILE A 84 -5.28 12.99 9.65
C ILE A 84 -5.49 14.40 10.20
N ASN A 85 -6.19 15.27 9.44
CA ASN A 85 -6.67 16.60 9.82
C ASN A 85 -7.53 17.21 8.69
N ALA A 86 -8.01 18.45 8.87
CA ALA A 86 -8.80 19.17 7.86
C ALA A 86 -8.00 19.51 6.58
N ASP A 87 -6.66 19.51 6.65
CA ASP A 87 -5.79 19.79 5.49
C ASP A 87 -5.63 18.56 4.57
N ASN A 88 -6.16 17.39 4.96
CA ASN A 88 -6.23 16.21 4.08
C ASN A 88 -7.00 16.46 2.78
N GLU A 89 -8.00 17.34 2.80
CA GLU A 89 -8.76 17.70 1.60
C GLU A 89 -7.89 18.34 0.51
N LEU A 90 -6.67 18.75 0.85
CA LEU A 90 -5.72 19.36 -0.09
C LEU A 90 -4.85 18.35 -0.83
N TYR A 91 -4.87 17.07 -0.43
CA TYR A 91 -4.13 16.00 -1.10
C TYR A 91 -5.10 15.05 -1.80
N GLU A 92 -4.86 14.77 -3.08
CA GLU A 92 -5.71 13.89 -3.87
C GLU A 92 -4.93 12.66 -4.33
N PHE A 93 -5.51 11.46 -4.14
CA PHE A 93 -4.95 10.23 -4.71
C PHE A 93 -5.28 10.16 -6.20
N GLU A 94 -4.26 10.26 -7.05
CA GLU A 94 -4.39 10.06 -8.50
C GLU A 94 -4.30 8.56 -8.85
N SER A 95 -3.53 7.80 -8.07
CA SER A 95 -3.41 6.35 -8.18
C SER A 95 -3.18 5.73 -6.80
N CYS A 96 -3.78 4.56 -6.59
CA CYS A 96 -3.57 3.73 -5.42
C CYS A 96 -2.91 2.41 -5.82
N ALA A 97 -2.13 1.87 -4.89
CA ALA A 97 -1.76 0.47 -4.93
C ALA A 97 -2.93 -0.40 -4.47
N TRP A 98 -2.81 -1.71 -4.65
CA TRP A 98 -3.69 -2.69 -4.02
C TRP A 98 -2.97 -4.01 -3.82
N PHE A 99 -3.46 -4.82 -2.88
CA PHE A 99 -3.08 -6.23 -2.82
C PHE A 99 -4.07 -7.11 -3.57
N GLU A 100 -3.58 -8.21 -4.12
CA GLU A 100 -4.43 -9.26 -4.65
C GLU A 100 -3.78 -10.63 -4.47
N TRP A 101 -4.63 -11.65 -4.39
CA TRP A 101 -4.21 -13.01 -4.66
C TRP A 101 -4.52 -13.36 -6.12
N ARG A 102 -3.50 -13.85 -6.82
CA ARG A 102 -3.61 -14.36 -8.19
C ARG A 102 -3.07 -15.77 -8.29
N SER A 103 -3.51 -16.50 -9.31
CA SER A 103 -2.90 -17.78 -9.65
C SER A 103 -1.49 -17.56 -10.23
N THR A 104 -0.65 -18.58 -10.23
CA THR A 104 0.64 -18.53 -10.94
C THR A 104 0.50 -18.40 -12.46
N THR A 105 -0.72 -18.49 -12.99
CA THR A 105 -1.08 -18.23 -14.40
C THR A 105 -1.64 -16.82 -14.61
N ASN A 106 -1.57 -15.95 -13.60
CA ASN A 106 -2.04 -14.57 -13.60
C ASN A 106 -3.56 -14.38 -13.64
N ASP A 107 -4.34 -15.43 -13.32
CA ASP A 107 -5.79 -15.32 -13.16
C ASP A 107 -6.11 -14.74 -11.78
N TRP A 108 -7.11 -13.86 -11.71
CA TRP A 108 -7.57 -13.30 -10.43
C TRP A 108 -8.21 -14.40 -9.58
N VAL A 109 -7.80 -14.46 -8.31
CA VAL A 109 -8.29 -15.44 -7.35
C VAL A 109 -9.01 -14.76 -6.18
N SER A 110 -8.78 -13.46 -5.98
CA SER A 110 -9.54 -12.63 -5.07
C SER A 110 -9.89 -11.29 -5.71
N ALA A 111 -10.85 -10.58 -5.11
CA ALA A 111 -10.94 -9.13 -5.29
C ALA A 111 -9.68 -8.45 -4.70
N PRO A 112 -9.34 -7.24 -5.19
CA PRO A 112 -8.35 -6.37 -4.54
C PRO A 112 -8.72 -6.07 -3.08
N PHE A 113 -7.70 -5.86 -2.25
CA PHE A 113 -7.87 -5.48 -0.84
C PHE A 113 -6.75 -4.57 -0.36
N ASP A 114 -7.05 -3.76 0.65
CA ASP A 114 -6.23 -2.59 0.99
C ASP A 114 -5.18 -2.88 2.07
N THR A 115 -5.34 -3.98 2.82
CA THR A 115 -4.43 -4.33 3.93
C THR A 115 -4.03 -5.80 3.94
N LEU A 116 -2.76 -6.07 4.27
CA LEU A 116 -2.28 -7.43 4.58
C LEU A 116 -1.86 -7.54 6.06
N PHE A 117 -1.73 -8.76 6.58
CA PHE A 117 -1.13 -9.01 7.89
C PHE A 117 0.39 -9.20 7.78
N GLU A 118 1.16 -8.77 8.77
CA GLU A 118 2.60 -9.09 8.85
C GLU A 118 2.88 -10.59 8.96
N HIS A 119 1.95 -11.33 9.55
CA HIS A 119 2.06 -12.77 9.72
C HIS A 119 1.55 -13.49 8.47
N ALA A 120 2.48 -14.14 7.75
CA ALA A 120 2.21 -14.92 6.54
C ALA A 120 1.07 -15.95 6.69
N GLU A 121 0.90 -16.54 7.89
CA GLU A 121 -0.18 -17.49 8.18
C GLU A 121 -1.56 -16.85 8.12
N LYS A 122 -1.71 -15.62 8.64
CA LYS A 122 -2.98 -14.88 8.59
C LYS A 122 -3.36 -14.51 7.15
N ASN A 123 -2.38 -14.18 6.31
CA ASN A 123 -2.64 -13.94 4.88
C ASN A 123 -3.09 -15.19 4.13
N ILE A 124 -2.62 -16.38 4.55
CA ILE A 124 -3.10 -17.66 4.01
C ILE A 124 -4.53 -17.96 4.49
N GLU A 125 -4.85 -17.66 5.75
CA GLU A 125 -6.22 -17.78 6.25
C GLU A 125 -7.18 -16.89 5.46
N LEU A 126 -6.81 -15.63 5.20
CA LEU A 126 -7.55 -14.70 4.34
C LEU A 126 -7.75 -15.28 2.93
N LEU A 127 -6.70 -15.84 2.31
CA LEU A 127 -6.82 -16.49 1.00
C LEU A 127 -7.85 -17.62 1.00
N ASN A 128 -7.93 -18.42 2.06
CA ASN A 128 -8.90 -19.51 2.13
C ASN A 128 -10.33 -18.95 2.29
N GLN A 129 -10.52 -17.87 3.06
CA GLN A 129 -11.81 -17.19 3.19
C GLN A 129 -12.29 -16.56 1.87
N LEU A 130 -11.36 -16.04 1.06
CA LEU A 130 -11.67 -15.40 -0.23
C LEU A 130 -12.03 -16.40 -1.34
N LYS A 131 -11.76 -17.69 -1.13
CA LYS A 131 -12.02 -18.78 -2.10
C LYS A 131 -13.32 -19.54 -1.87
N ASP A 132 -13.88 -19.43 -0.67
CA ASP A 132 -15.17 -20.03 -0.29
C ASP A 132 -16.34 -19.11 -0.64
#